data_AF-W7W2G5-F1
#
_entry.id   AF-W7W2G5-F1
#
_cell.length_a   1.000
_cell.length_b   1.000
_cell.length_c   1.000
_cell.angle_alpha   90.00
_cell.angle_beta   90.00
_cell.angle_gamma   90.00
#
_symmetry.space_group_name_H-M   'P 1'
#
loop_
_entity.id
_entity.type
_entity.pdbx_description
1 polymer ?
#
loop_
_entity_poly.entity_id
_entity_poly.type
_entity_poly.pdbx_seq_one_letter_code
_entity_poly.pdbx_strand_id
1 'polypeptide(L)'
;MSGGPDLMARVRQVPLLGRLAGLLGGRRSVIGIPYVWLLVFFLFPFLIVMKISVSEMENVHFKDLITVSDGVMNLSLKFSNYIYITQDDLYFSTYLSSLKYAAVTTVLCLAIGYPFAYFMARAKATLQPALLMLVMLPFWTSFLLRVYAWKGLLGENGWVADLLIALRIDTCCWPAA
;
A
#
# COMPACT_ATOMS: atom_id res chain seq x y z
N MET A 1 36.56 71.67 -3.08
CA MET A 1 35.09 71.84 -3.06
C MET A 1 34.49 70.87 -4.05
N SER A 2 33.62 69.98 -3.54
CA SER A 2 32.56 69.24 -4.25
C SER A 2 33.01 68.19 -5.28
N GLY A 3 32.91 66.88 -5.07
CA GLY A 3 31.82 66.11 -4.46
C GLY A 3 31.00 65.48 -5.59
N GLY A 4 31.36 64.24 -5.96
CA GLY A 4 31.02 63.63 -7.25
C GLY A 4 29.52 63.36 -7.54
N PRO A 5 29.14 63.29 -8.83
CA PRO A 5 27.80 62.91 -9.31
C PRO A 5 27.51 61.40 -9.25
N ASP A 6 28.16 60.65 -8.36
CA ASP A 6 28.16 59.18 -8.39
C ASP A 6 27.17 58.52 -7.40
N LEU A 7 26.46 59.31 -6.58
CA LEU A 7 25.59 58.77 -5.53
C LEU A 7 24.15 58.48 -5.98
N MET A 8 23.71 59.01 -7.12
CA MET A 8 22.34 58.80 -7.63
C MET A 8 22.20 57.56 -8.54
N ALA A 9 23.31 57.00 -9.04
CA ALA A 9 23.29 55.83 -9.93
C ALA A 9 23.19 54.48 -9.20
N ARG A 10 23.30 54.46 -7.86
CA ARG A 10 23.42 53.22 -7.05
C ARG A 10 22.10 52.72 -6.44
N VAL A 11 20.97 53.31 -6.79
CA VAL A 11 19.63 52.87 -6.30
C VAL A 11 19.08 51.68 -7.12
N ARG A 12 19.76 51.25 -8.18
CA ARG A 12 19.28 50.20 -9.10
C ARG A 12 19.97 48.84 -8.94
N GLN A 13 20.20 48.35 -7.73
CA GLN A 13 20.70 46.97 -7.57
C GLN A 13 20.03 46.26 -6.39
N VAL A 14 18.79 45.81 -6.60
CA VAL A 14 18.31 44.59 -5.90
C VAL A 14 17.69 43.61 -6.91
N PRO A 15 18.46 43.07 -7.86
CA PRO A 15 17.95 42.11 -8.85
C PRO A 15 17.82 40.67 -8.31
N LEU A 16 18.21 40.42 -7.05
CA LEU A 16 18.25 39.08 -6.45
C LEU A 16 16.91 38.66 -5.84
N LEU A 17 16.23 39.55 -5.11
CA LEU A 17 14.94 39.27 -4.48
C LEU A 17 13.79 39.15 -5.51
N GLY A 18 13.82 39.94 -6.58
CA GLY A 18 12.82 39.86 -7.65
C GLY A 18 12.89 38.57 -8.50
N ARG A 19 14.08 37.95 -8.61
CA ARG A 19 14.27 36.70 -9.35
C ARG A 19 13.84 35.46 -8.55
N LEU A 20 14.00 35.49 -7.23
CA LEU A 20 13.42 34.46 -6.33
C LEU A 20 11.90 34.57 -6.24
N ALA A 21 11.34 35.78 -6.21
CA ALA A 21 9.90 36.00 -6.29
C ALA A 21 9.28 35.59 -7.64
N GLY A 22 10.03 35.72 -8.76
CA GLY A 22 9.60 35.27 -10.09
C GLY A 22 9.55 33.74 -10.26
N LEU A 23 10.31 32.97 -9.47
CA LEU A 23 10.24 31.51 -9.41
C LEU A 23 9.00 31.00 -8.66
N LEU A 24 8.40 31.86 -7.83
CA LEU A 24 7.10 31.73 -7.16
C LEU A 24 6.02 32.57 -7.90
N GLY A 25 6.10 32.63 -9.24
CA GLY A 25 5.02 33.22 -10.03
C GLY A 25 3.69 32.55 -9.69
N GLY A 26 2.60 33.33 -9.58
CA GLY A 26 1.29 32.88 -9.09
C GLY A 26 0.79 31.55 -9.67
N ARG A 27 1.20 31.18 -10.90
CA ARG A 27 0.96 29.85 -11.50
C ARG A 27 1.51 28.66 -10.68
N ARG A 28 2.70 28.77 -10.08
CA ARG A 28 3.31 27.71 -9.27
C ARG A 28 2.72 27.64 -7.86
N SER A 29 2.31 28.76 -7.28
CA SER A 29 1.60 28.74 -5.99
C SER A 29 0.18 28.20 -6.11
N VAL A 30 -0.55 28.52 -7.20
CA VAL A 30 -1.91 27.98 -7.42
C VAL A 30 -1.90 26.46 -7.58
N ILE A 31 -0.84 25.90 -8.17
CA ILE A 31 -0.65 24.44 -8.28
C ILE A 31 -0.06 23.87 -6.98
N GLY A 32 0.86 24.57 -6.33
CA GLY A 32 1.54 24.12 -5.13
C GLY A 32 0.64 23.98 -3.90
N ILE A 33 -0.35 24.87 -3.72
CA ILE A 33 -1.25 24.83 -2.55
C ILE A 33 -2.05 23.52 -2.47
N PRO A 34 -2.74 23.05 -3.54
CA PRO A 34 -3.40 21.75 -3.54
C PRO A 34 -2.44 20.57 -3.29
N TYR A 35 -1.24 20.60 -3.87
CA TYR A 35 -0.26 19.53 -3.66
C TYR A 35 0.26 19.50 -2.22
N VAL A 36 0.53 20.66 -1.60
CA VAL A 36 0.92 20.73 -0.20
C VAL A 36 -0.22 20.23 0.70
N TRP A 37 -1.46 20.61 0.41
CA TRP A 37 -2.62 20.11 1.13
C TRP A 37 -2.76 18.59 1.01
N LEU A 38 -2.65 18.04 -0.20
CA LEU A 38 -2.69 16.60 -0.44
C LEU A 38 -1.53 15.89 0.27
N LEU A 39 -0.32 16.45 0.22
CA LEU A 39 0.85 15.89 0.90
C LEU A 39 0.63 15.86 2.41
N VAL A 40 0.12 16.94 3.03
CA VAL A 40 -0.17 16.97 4.47
C VAL A 40 -1.21 15.92 4.85
N PHE A 41 -2.32 15.83 4.12
CA PHE A 41 -3.35 14.81 4.37
C PHE A 41 -2.86 13.38 4.11
N PHE A 42 -1.96 13.18 3.15
CA PHE A 42 -1.32 11.91 2.88
C PHE A 42 -0.31 11.54 3.97
N LEU A 43 0.50 12.49 4.45
CA LEU A 43 1.51 12.24 5.47
C LEU A 43 0.89 12.00 6.84
N PHE A 44 -0.25 12.62 7.14
CA PHE A 44 -0.92 12.55 8.44
C PHE A 44 -1.15 11.10 8.93
N PRO A 45 -1.76 10.17 8.17
CA PRO A 45 -1.91 8.79 8.61
C PRO A 45 -0.57 8.05 8.74
N PHE A 46 0.43 8.34 7.90
CA PHE A 46 1.77 7.74 8.04
C PHE A 46 2.48 8.19 9.31
N LEU A 47 2.34 9.46 9.69
CA LEU A 47 2.89 9.97 10.95
C LEU A 47 2.22 9.32 12.16
N ILE A 48 0.92 9.05 12.10
CA ILE A 48 0.20 8.28 13.13
C ILE A 48 0.75 6.86 13.22
N VAL A 49 0.91 6.16 12.09
CA VAL A 49 1.47 4.80 12.08
C VAL A 49 2.91 4.78 12.58
N MET A 50 3.73 5.78 12.23
CA MET A 50 5.10 5.93 12.73
C MET A 50 5.12 6.15 14.24
N LYS A 51 4.22 6.99 14.77
CA LYS A 51 4.05 7.19 16.22
C LYS A 51 3.64 5.90 16.93
N ILE A 52 2.71 5.13 16.35
CA ILE A 52 2.29 3.83 16.88
C ILE A 52 3.43 2.81 16.83
N SER A 53 4.17 2.75 15.71
CA SER A 53 5.27 1.80 15.51
C SER A 53 6.44 2.01 16.47
N VAL A 54 6.63 3.25 16.95
CA VAL A 54 7.66 3.61 17.94
C VAL A 54 7.12 3.55 19.38
N SER A 55 5.80 3.46 19.56
CA SER A 55 5.13 3.31 20.85
C SER A 55 5.04 1.84 21.27
N GLU A 56 5.30 1.56 22.54
CA GLU A 56 5.16 0.22 23.10
C GLU A 56 3.70 -0.25 23.00
N MET A 57 3.49 -1.45 22.44
CA MET A 57 2.21 -2.15 22.47
C MET A 57 2.39 -3.35 23.39
N GLU A 58 2.26 -3.11 24.70
CA GLU A 58 2.26 -4.17 25.70
C GLU A 58 0.82 -4.40 26.19
N ASN A 59 0.28 -5.57 25.84
CA ASN A 59 -0.95 -6.19 26.35
C ASN A 59 -2.21 -5.29 26.45
N VAL A 60 -3.09 -5.42 25.44
CA VAL A 60 -4.53 -5.10 25.45
C VAL A 60 -4.97 -3.69 25.88
N HIS A 61 -4.05 -2.79 26.25
CA HIS A 61 -4.32 -1.40 26.56
C HIS A 61 -3.26 -0.50 25.94
N PHE A 62 -3.71 0.46 25.14
CA PHE A 62 -2.89 1.58 24.67
C PHE A 62 -2.50 2.39 25.91
N LYS A 63 -1.27 2.24 26.41
CA LYS A 63 -0.75 3.12 27.45
C LYS A 63 -0.31 4.41 26.78
N ASP A 64 -0.86 5.53 27.23
CA ASP A 64 -0.45 6.86 26.78
C ASP A 64 1.06 7.04 26.98
N LEU A 65 1.71 7.58 25.96
CA LEU A 65 3.15 7.86 25.89
C LEU A 65 3.68 8.84 26.95
N ILE A 66 2.84 9.25 27.90
CA ILE A 66 3.14 10.24 28.94
C ILE A 66 2.49 9.76 30.25
N THR A 67 3.13 8.86 30.98
CA THR A 67 2.86 8.73 32.41
C THR A 67 3.85 9.57 33.19
N VAL A 68 3.43 10.76 33.62
CA VAL A 68 4.12 11.50 34.67
C VAL A 68 3.80 10.79 35.99
N SER A 69 4.62 9.80 36.34
CA SER A 69 4.75 9.36 37.72
C SER A 69 6.07 9.95 38.23
N ASP A 70 5.97 10.87 39.18
CA ASP A 70 7.07 11.30 40.05
C ASP A 70 8.26 11.99 39.35
N GLY A 71 7.99 12.95 38.46
CA GLY A 71 9.01 13.91 38.01
C GLY A 71 10.15 13.35 37.15
N VAL A 72 10.07 12.09 36.71
CA VAL A 72 11.02 11.49 35.76
C VAL A 72 10.28 11.03 34.51
N MET A 73 10.56 11.68 33.38
CA MET A 73 10.05 11.29 32.07
C MET A 73 10.73 9.99 31.63
N ASN A 74 10.09 8.85 31.88
CA ASN A 74 10.55 7.57 31.35
C ASN A 74 10.08 7.42 29.90
N LEU A 75 10.93 7.85 28.98
CA LEU A 75 10.80 7.63 27.54
C LEU A 75 11.32 6.22 27.22
N SER A 76 10.46 5.21 27.32
CA SER A 76 10.81 3.83 26.96
C SER A 76 10.73 3.64 25.44
N LEU A 77 11.78 4.06 24.73
CA LEU A 77 11.96 3.75 23.30
C LEU A 77 12.57 2.35 23.17
N LYS A 78 11.74 1.30 23.15
CA LYS A 78 12.21 -0.07 22.93
C LYS A 78 12.33 -0.41 21.45
N PHE A 79 13.55 -0.31 20.91
CA PHE A 79 13.94 -0.96 19.64
C PHE A 79 13.81 -2.49 19.67
N SER A 80 13.52 -3.07 20.84
CA SER A 80 13.28 -4.50 21.05
C SER A 80 12.17 -5.06 20.16
N ASN A 81 11.15 -4.27 19.78
CA ASN A 81 10.05 -4.73 18.93
C ASN A 81 10.52 -5.06 17.49
N TYR A 82 11.51 -4.32 16.99
CA TYR A 82 12.15 -4.59 15.70
C TYR A 82 13.06 -5.82 15.76
N ILE A 83 13.70 -6.05 16.92
CA ILE A 83 14.57 -7.20 17.14
C ILE A 83 13.75 -8.50 17.25
N TYR A 84 12.58 -8.46 17.90
CA TYR A 84 11.65 -9.61 17.99
C TYR A 84 11.21 -10.13 16.60
N ILE A 85 10.95 -9.23 15.64
CA ILE A 85 10.60 -9.60 14.26
C ILE A 85 11.76 -10.33 13.55
N THR A 86 13.00 -10.00 13.90
CA THR A 86 14.20 -10.60 13.28
C THR A 86 14.69 -11.88 13.98
N GLN A 87 14.28 -12.13 15.22
CA GLN A 87 14.74 -13.29 16.02
C GLN A 87 13.75 -14.46 16.03
N ASP A 88 12.48 -14.21 15.69
CA ASP A 88 11.44 -15.24 15.71
C ASP A 88 11.22 -15.81 14.30
N ASP A 89 11.56 -17.09 14.15
CA ASP A 89 11.44 -17.86 12.90
C ASP A 89 10.03 -17.82 12.31
N LEU A 90 8.99 -17.66 13.13
CA LEU A 90 7.60 -17.60 12.67
C LEU A 90 7.33 -16.35 11.84
N TYR A 91 7.83 -15.19 12.27
CA TYR A 91 7.64 -13.93 11.54
C TYR A 91 8.43 -13.91 10.24
N PHE A 92 9.67 -14.40 10.29
CA PHE A 92 10.51 -14.52 9.09
C PHE A 92 9.90 -15.51 8.07
N SER A 93 9.42 -16.67 8.53
CA SER A 93 8.75 -17.66 7.69
C SER A 93 7.45 -17.12 7.07
N THR A 94 6.66 -16.37 7.84
CA THR A 94 5.42 -15.74 7.34
C THR A 94 5.71 -14.67 6.29
N TYR A 95 6.74 -13.85 6.51
CA TYR A 95 7.18 -12.84 5.54
C TYR A 95 7.64 -13.49 4.23
N LEU A 96 8.50 -14.51 4.33
CA LEU A 96 9.01 -15.23 3.16
C LEU A 96 7.90 -15.97 2.41
N SER A 97 6.94 -16.56 3.14
CA SER A 97 5.76 -17.19 2.56
C SER A 97 4.91 -16.19 1.80
N SER A 98 4.65 -15.01 2.39
CA SER A 98 3.89 -13.93 1.73
C SER A 98 4.57 -13.45 0.45
N LEU A 99 5.89 -13.27 0.49
CA LEU A 99 6.69 -12.89 -0.68
C LEU A 99 6.64 -13.98 -1.75
N LYS A 100 6.75 -15.25 -1.35
CA LYS A 100 6.62 -16.42 -2.25
C LYS A 100 5.25 -16.45 -2.90
N TYR A 101 4.16 -16.27 -2.15
CA TYR A 101 2.81 -16.21 -2.71
C TYR A 101 2.64 -15.03 -3.68
N ALA A 102 3.15 -13.84 -3.33
CA ALA A 102 3.12 -12.68 -4.22
C ALA A 102 3.90 -12.92 -5.52
N ALA A 103 5.09 -13.51 -5.44
CA ALA A 103 5.90 -13.84 -6.61
C ALA A 103 5.23 -14.89 -7.50
N VAL A 104 4.76 -16.00 -6.92
CA VAL A 104 4.08 -17.08 -7.66
C VAL A 104 2.82 -16.57 -8.33
N THR A 105 1.98 -15.80 -7.61
CA THR A 105 0.77 -15.22 -8.19
C THR A 105 1.08 -14.22 -9.30
N THR A 106 2.12 -13.39 -9.16
CA THR A 106 2.55 -12.45 -10.21
C THR A 106 2.98 -13.20 -11.48
N VAL A 107 3.81 -14.23 -11.34
CA VAL A 107 4.26 -15.05 -12.48
C VAL A 107 3.08 -15.75 -13.14
N LEU A 108 2.16 -16.31 -12.36
CA LEU A 108 0.99 -17.01 -12.88
C LEU A 108 0.03 -16.04 -13.60
N CYS A 109 -0.19 -14.85 -13.04
CA CYS A 109 -0.96 -13.78 -13.67
C CYS A 109 -0.34 -13.32 -14.99
N LEU A 110 0.98 -13.21 -15.08
CA LEU A 110 1.66 -12.90 -16.34
C LEU A 110 1.56 -14.06 -17.34
N ALA A 111 1.78 -15.29 -16.88
CA ALA A 111 1.73 -16.48 -17.72
C ALA A 111 0.34 -16.72 -18.34
N ILE A 112 -0.73 -16.38 -17.62
CA ILE A 112 -2.12 -16.52 -18.12
C ILE A 112 -2.60 -15.23 -18.81
N GLY A 113 -2.27 -14.06 -18.25
CA GLY A 113 -2.71 -12.77 -18.77
C GLY A 113 -2.07 -12.41 -20.10
N TYR A 114 -0.79 -12.75 -20.31
CA TYR A 114 -0.08 -12.48 -21.56
C TYR A 114 -0.68 -13.20 -22.77
N PRO A 115 -0.88 -14.54 -22.77
CA PRO A 115 -1.52 -15.21 -23.89
C PRO A 115 -2.96 -14.74 -24.06
N PHE A 116 -3.69 -14.48 -22.97
CA PHE A 116 -5.05 -13.95 -23.05
C PHE A 116 -5.09 -12.60 -23.79
N ALA A 117 -4.24 -11.65 -23.42
CA ALA A 117 -4.14 -10.35 -24.09
C ALA A 117 -3.71 -10.49 -25.56
N TYR A 118 -2.80 -11.41 -25.86
CA TYR A 118 -2.36 -11.69 -27.23
C TYR A 118 -3.49 -12.26 -28.10
N PHE A 119 -4.25 -13.24 -27.60
CA PHE A 119 -5.42 -13.77 -28.29
C PHE A 119 -6.49 -12.70 -28.52
N MET A 120 -6.67 -11.83 -27.53
CA MET A 120 -7.62 -10.73 -27.61
C MET A 120 -7.25 -9.69 -28.66
N ALA A 121 -5.96 -9.32 -28.73
CA ALA A 121 -5.45 -8.40 -29.74
C ALA A 121 -5.57 -8.97 -31.17
N ARG A 122 -5.49 -10.30 -31.33
CA ARG A 122 -5.67 -10.99 -32.62
C ARG A 122 -7.10 -11.43 -32.92
N ALA A 123 -8.05 -11.25 -32.00
CA ALA A 123 -9.44 -11.62 -32.20
C ALA A 123 -10.13 -10.69 -33.22
N LYS A 124 -11.15 -11.19 -33.91
CA LYS A 124 -11.96 -10.40 -34.86
C LYS A 124 -12.59 -9.19 -34.16
N ALA A 125 -12.61 -8.04 -34.84
CA ALA A 125 -13.13 -6.77 -34.31
C ALA A 125 -14.59 -6.86 -33.80
N THR A 126 -15.38 -7.81 -34.30
CA THR A 126 -16.76 -8.07 -33.84
C THR A 126 -16.83 -8.81 -32.50
N LEU A 127 -15.83 -9.63 -32.15
CA LEU A 127 -15.82 -10.40 -30.90
C LEU A 127 -15.07 -9.69 -29.76
N GLN A 128 -14.12 -8.81 -30.07
CA GLN A 128 -13.38 -8.02 -29.07
C GLN A 128 -14.27 -7.34 -28.01
N PRO A 129 -15.34 -6.59 -28.36
CA PRO A 129 -16.18 -5.96 -27.34
C PRO A 129 -16.92 -6.97 -26.45
N ALA A 130 -17.33 -8.12 -27.00
CA ALA A 130 -17.97 -9.18 -26.22
C ALA A 130 -16.98 -9.86 -25.25
N LEU A 131 -15.74 -10.10 -25.68
CA LEU A 131 -14.67 -10.62 -24.80
C LEU A 131 -14.33 -9.63 -23.69
N LEU A 132 -14.22 -8.32 -23.99
CA LEU A 132 -13.99 -7.28 -22.98
C LEU A 132 -15.11 -7.29 -21.93
N MET A 133 -16.37 -7.37 -22.39
CA MET A 133 -17.53 -7.41 -21.51
C MET A 133 -17.49 -8.63 -20.59
N LEU A 134 -17.18 -9.82 -21.12
CA LEU A 134 -17.09 -11.04 -20.33
C LEU A 134 -16.03 -10.96 -19.22
N VAL A 135 -14.90 -10.28 -19.47
CA VAL A 135 -13.83 -10.07 -18.48
C VAL A 135 -14.19 -8.99 -17.45
N MET A 136 -14.93 -7.95 -17.85
CA MET A 136 -15.40 -6.92 -16.91
C MET A 136 -16.49 -7.43 -15.97
N LEU A 137 -17.32 -8.40 -16.38
CA LEU A 137 -18.38 -8.96 -15.54
C LEU A 137 -17.88 -9.48 -14.17
N PRO A 138 -16.87 -10.37 -14.06
CA PRO A 138 -16.36 -10.82 -12.77
C PRO A 138 -15.65 -9.70 -12.00
N PHE A 139 -15.14 -8.67 -12.68
CA PHE A 139 -14.57 -7.50 -12.02
C PHE A 139 -15.64 -6.67 -11.28
N TRP A 140 -16.86 -6.57 -11.83
CA TRP A 140 -17.99 -5.89 -11.18
C TRP A 140 -18.56 -6.68 -9.97
N THR A 141 -18.24 -7.97 -9.84
CA THR A 141 -18.67 -8.77 -8.68
C THR A 141 -17.79 -8.50 -7.45
N SER A 142 -18.44 -8.20 -6.32
CA SER A 142 -17.78 -7.97 -5.04
C SER A 142 -16.83 -9.13 -4.69
N PHE A 143 -15.59 -8.79 -4.34
CA PHE A 143 -14.57 -9.78 -3.95
C PHE A 143 -15.05 -10.65 -2.78
N LEU A 144 -15.83 -10.08 -1.84
CA LEU A 144 -16.38 -10.82 -0.71
C LEU A 144 -17.29 -11.96 -1.14
N LEU A 145 -18.20 -11.71 -2.10
CA LEU A 145 -19.10 -12.76 -2.60
C LEU A 145 -18.30 -13.90 -3.24
N ARG A 146 -17.24 -13.59 -4.00
CA ARG A 146 -16.35 -14.60 -4.57
C ARG A 146 -15.66 -15.42 -3.48
N VAL A 147 -15.10 -14.78 -2.45
CA VAL A 147 -14.44 -15.49 -1.34
C VAL A 147 -15.44 -16.37 -0.56
N TYR A 148 -16.63 -15.88 -0.26
CA TYR A 148 -17.66 -16.69 0.42
C TYR A 148 -18.19 -17.83 -0.44
N ALA A 149 -18.34 -17.62 -1.75
CA ALA A 149 -18.71 -18.67 -2.68
C ALA A 149 -17.66 -19.78 -2.70
N TRP A 150 -16.37 -19.46 -2.80
CA TRP A 150 -15.29 -20.45 -2.71
C TRP A 150 -15.26 -21.15 -1.35
N LYS A 151 -15.42 -20.41 -0.25
CA LYS A 151 -15.46 -20.99 1.10
C LYS A 151 -16.67 -21.92 1.29
N GLY A 152 -17.83 -21.56 0.77
CA GLY A 152 -19.04 -22.40 0.82
C GLY A 152 -18.94 -23.62 -0.12
N LEU A 153 -18.31 -23.44 -1.27
CA LEU A 153 -18.04 -24.50 -2.26
C LEU A 153 -17.12 -25.60 -1.71
N LEU A 154 -16.01 -25.19 -1.07
CA LEU A 154 -15.02 -26.09 -0.45
C LEU A 154 -15.35 -26.40 1.02
N GLY A 155 -16.45 -25.88 1.55
CA GLY A 155 -16.88 -26.13 2.92
C GLY A 155 -17.37 -27.56 3.10
N GLU A 156 -17.53 -27.98 4.36
CA GLU A 156 -17.89 -29.36 4.73
C GLU A 156 -19.21 -29.86 4.11
N ASN A 157 -20.15 -28.96 3.80
CA ASN A 157 -21.43 -29.28 3.12
C ASN A 157 -21.48 -28.73 1.68
N GLY A 158 -20.32 -28.44 1.08
CA GLY A 158 -20.23 -27.97 -0.29
C GLY A 158 -20.32 -29.12 -1.28
N TRP A 159 -20.95 -28.89 -2.44
CA TRP A 159 -21.07 -29.91 -3.49
C TRP A 159 -19.73 -30.46 -3.98
N VAL A 160 -18.63 -29.72 -3.82
CA VAL A 160 -17.28 -30.22 -4.13
C VAL A 160 -16.80 -31.20 -3.06
N ALA A 161 -17.05 -30.96 -1.78
CA ALA A 161 -16.71 -31.89 -0.71
C ALA A 161 -17.49 -33.20 -0.86
N ASP A 162 -18.80 -33.13 -1.12
CA ASP A 162 -19.64 -34.29 -1.38
C ASP A 162 -19.16 -35.10 -2.60
N LEU A 163 -18.75 -34.41 -3.67
CA LEU A 163 -18.20 -35.05 -4.87
C LEU A 163 -16.85 -35.74 -4.59
N LEU A 164 -15.97 -35.13 -3.77
CA LEU A 164 -14.71 -35.75 -3.37
C LEU A 164 -14.92 -37.03 -2.56
N ILE A 165 -15.88 -37.02 -1.63
CA ILE A 165 -16.27 -38.19 -0.82
C ILE A 165 -16.92 -39.26 -1.70
N ALA A 166 -17.78 -38.86 -2.64
CA ALA A 166 -18.42 -39.78 -3.59
C ALA A 166 -17.39 -40.46 -4.50
N LEU A 167 -16.34 -39.75 -4.90
CA LEU A 167 -15.21 -40.30 -5.67
C LEU A 167 -14.22 -41.11 -4.82
N ARG A 168 -14.44 -41.22 -3.50
CA ARG A 168 -13.57 -41.93 -2.53
C ARG A 168 -12.10 -41.46 -2.53
N ILE A 169 -11.83 -40.27 -3.08
CA ILE A 169 -10.47 -39.71 -3.15
C ILE A 169 -9.98 -39.32 -1.76
N ASP A 170 -10.90 -38.95 -0.87
CA ASP A 170 -10.68 -38.74 0.56
C ASP A 170 -10.02 -39.97 1.21
N THR A 171 -10.54 -41.17 0.97
CA THR A 171 -10.01 -42.41 1.56
C THR A 171 -8.63 -42.82 1.03
N CYS A 172 -8.25 -42.37 -0.17
CA CYS A 172 -6.95 -42.68 -0.79
C CYS A 172 -5.83 -41.70 -0.39
N CYS A 173 -6.15 -40.41 -0.29
CA CYS A 173 -5.14 -39.37 -0.02
C CYS A 173 -5.00 -39.07 1.48
N TRP A 174 -6.02 -39.38 2.27
CA TRP A 174 -6.02 -39.23 3.71
C TRP A 174 -6.61 -40.50 4.35
N PRO A 175 -5.81 -41.55 4.54
CA PRO A 175 -6.27 -42.71 5.29
C PRO A 175 -6.54 -42.25 6.72
N ALA A 176 -7.82 -42.08 7.06
CA ALA A 176 -8.27 -41.94 8.43
C ALA A 176 -7.84 -43.21 9.18
N ALA A 177 -6.90 -43.05 10.11
CA ALA A 177 -6.68 -44.01 11.18
C ALA A 177 -7.88 -43.98 12.14
#